data_AF-A0A2N5MC90-F1
#
_entry.id   AF-A0A2N5MC90-F1
#
_cell.length_a   1.000
_cell.length_b   1.000
_cell.length_c   1.000
_cell.angle_alpha   90.00
_cell.angle_beta   90.00
_cell.angle_gamma   90.00
#
_symmetry.space_group_name_H-M   'P 1'
#
loop_
_entity.id
_entity.type
_entity.pdbx_description
1 polymer ?
#
loop_
_entity_poly.entity_id
_entity_poly.type
_entity_poly.pdbx_seq_one_letter_code
_entity_poly.pdbx_strand_id
1 'polypeptide(L)'
;MEIVNLFSYRVTDSSELKKVPEPVGKENNYFINKAVKDAELKIVGWGKDDKYMRRNEAVLNLLTSYKGKIKCFTDSRGWQLPRHPRRLKKDFKFIDYSYQ
;
A
#
# COMPACT_ATOMS: atom_id res chain seq x y z
N MET A 1 -3.93 12.35 -9.70
CA MET A 1 -4.02 11.07 -8.95
C MET A 1 -2.83 10.22 -9.33
N GLU A 2 -2.05 9.76 -8.36
CA GLU A 2 -0.89 8.91 -8.59
C GLU A 2 -1.12 7.54 -7.92
N ILE A 3 -0.65 6.48 -8.56
CA ILE A 3 -0.71 5.11 -8.03
C ILE A 3 0.72 4.59 -7.98
N VAL A 4 1.22 4.33 -6.77
CA VAL A 4 2.54 3.75 -6.54
C VAL A 4 2.42 2.28 -6.15
N ASN A 5 3.41 1.49 -6.54
CA ASN A 5 3.48 0.07 -6.23
C ASN A 5 4.51 -0.18 -5.11
N LEU A 6 4.30 -1.22 -4.31
CA LEU A 6 5.24 -1.65 -3.28
C LEU A 6 6.57 -2.16 -3.86
N PHE A 7 6.56 -2.58 -5.13
CA PHE A 7 7.69 -3.17 -5.86
C PHE A 7 7.90 -2.44 -7.20
N SER A 8 9.15 -2.27 -7.62
CA SER A 8 9.46 -1.75 -8.96
C SER A 8 9.17 -2.77 -10.05
N TYR A 9 9.36 -4.06 -9.74
CA TYR A 9 9.06 -5.13 -10.67
C TYR A 9 7.55 -5.38 -10.74
N ARG A 10 7.00 -5.34 -11.96
CA ARG A 10 5.56 -5.50 -12.23
C ARG A 10 5.30 -6.79 -12.97
N VAL A 11 4.39 -7.58 -12.45
CA VAL A 11 3.90 -8.83 -13.05
C VAL A 11 2.41 -8.95 -12.83
N THR A 12 1.73 -9.63 -13.76
CA THR A 12 0.29 -9.92 -13.64
C THR A 12 0.02 -10.92 -12.53
N ASP A 13 0.84 -11.96 -12.45
CA ASP A 13 0.80 -12.94 -11.36
C ASP A 13 1.84 -12.57 -10.28
N SER A 14 1.36 -12.23 -9.09
CA SER A 14 2.20 -11.89 -7.95
C SER A 14 3.00 -13.08 -7.41
N SER A 15 2.73 -14.31 -7.85
CA SER A 15 3.55 -15.47 -7.51
C SER A 15 4.95 -15.38 -8.13
N GLU A 16 5.07 -14.77 -9.32
CA GLU A 16 6.32 -14.61 -10.07
C GLU A 16 7.27 -13.59 -9.41
N LEU A 17 6.74 -12.68 -8.61
CA LEU A 17 7.52 -11.72 -7.81
C LEU A 17 8.56 -12.43 -6.92
N LYS A 18 8.24 -13.64 -6.43
CA LYS A 18 9.13 -14.50 -5.61
C LYS A 18 10.37 -14.97 -6.33
N LYS A 19 10.37 -14.99 -7.67
CA LYS A 19 11.47 -15.48 -8.49
C LYS A 19 12.48 -14.39 -8.83
N VAL A 20 12.16 -13.14 -8.53
CA VAL A 20 13.02 -12.01 -8.81
C VAL A 20 13.93 -11.76 -7.60
N PRO A 21 15.26 -11.68 -7.77
CA PRO A 21 16.18 -11.44 -6.65
C PRO A 21 15.97 -10.08 -5.98
N GLU A 22 15.77 -9.02 -6.75
CA GLU A 22 15.65 -7.63 -6.27
C GLU A 22 14.36 -6.96 -6.77
N PRO A 23 13.17 -7.42 -6.34
CA PRO A 23 11.90 -6.96 -6.90
C PRO A 23 11.50 -5.56 -6.40
N VAL A 24 12.08 -5.11 -5.30
CA VAL A 24 11.81 -3.77 -4.75
C VAL A 24 12.41 -2.70 -5.66
N GLY A 25 13.64 -2.91 -6.16
CA GLY A 25 14.38 -1.94 -6.96
C GLY A 25 14.97 -0.78 -6.13
N LYS A 26 16.14 -0.30 -6.55
CA LYS A 26 16.94 0.69 -5.79
C LYS A 26 16.22 2.03 -5.58
N GLU A 27 15.46 2.49 -6.58
CA GLU A 27 14.83 3.82 -6.56
C GLU A 27 13.38 3.80 -6.06
N ASN A 28 12.80 2.63 -5.83
CA ASN A 28 11.37 2.51 -5.55
C ASN A 28 10.95 3.21 -4.25
N ASN A 29 11.78 3.14 -3.21
CA ASN A 29 11.54 3.89 -1.97
C ASN A 29 11.53 5.41 -2.19
N TYR A 30 12.41 5.91 -3.06
CA TYR A 30 12.45 7.33 -3.39
C TYR A 30 11.14 7.78 -4.04
N PHE A 31 10.65 7.04 -5.04
CA PHE A 31 9.41 7.36 -5.74
C PHE A 31 8.18 7.22 -4.85
N ILE A 32 8.11 6.19 -3.99
CA ILE A 32 7.03 6.06 -2.99
C ILE A 32 6.99 7.28 -2.07
N ASN A 33 8.14 7.69 -1.51
CA ASN A 33 8.18 8.83 -0.60
C ASN A 33 7.81 10.14 -1.30
N LYS A 34 8.25 10.33 -2.55
CA LYS A 34 7.91 11.51 -3.36
C LYS A 34 6.40 11.58 -3.61
N ALA A 35 5.79 10.49 -4.08
CA ALA A 35 4.34 10.44 -4.32
C ALA A 35 3.53 10.70 -3.05
N VAL A 36 3.94 10.13 -1.92
CA VAL A 36 3.26 10.34 -0.64
C VAL A 36 3.41 11.78 -0.16
N LYS A 37 4.59 12.39 -0.33
CA LYS A 37 4.84 13.78 0.05
C LYS A 37 3.92 14.75 -0.68
N ASP A 38 3.73 14.53 -1.98
CA ASP A 38 2.98 15.45 -2.86
C ASP A 38 1.46 15.20 -2.80
N ALA A 39 1.01 14.09 -2.21
CA ALA A 39 -0.40 13.73 -2.12
C ALA A 39 -1.14 14.44 -0.98
N GLU A 40 -2.31 15.02 -1.25
CA GLU A 40 -3.21 15.52 -0.20
C GLU A 40 -3.85 14.37 0.59
N LEU A 41 -4.37 13.35 -0.12
CA LEU A 41 -4.99 12.15 0.45
C LEU A 41 -4.16 10.91 0.13
N LYS A 42 -3.78 10.16 1.17
CA LYS A 42 -2.90 8.99 1.09
C LYS A 42 -3.71 7.75 1.42
N ILE A 43 -3.91 6.86 0.45
CA ILE A 43 -4.72 5.66 0.61
C ILE A 43 -3.87 4.43 0.32
N VAL A 44 -3.96 3.44 1.19
CA VAL A 44 -3.26 2.16 1.04
C VAL A 44 -4.16 1.07 0.48
N GLY A 45 -3.58 0.22 -0.36
CA GLY A 45 -4.31 -0.78 -1.15
C GLY A 45 -3.60 -2.12 -1.31
N TRP A 46 -2.73 -2.51 -0.36
CA TRP A 46 -1.79 -3.63 -0.47
C TRP A 46 -2.41 -5.04 -0.51
N GLY A 47 -3.61 -5.25 0.00
CA GLY A 47 -4.26 -6.55 0.19
C GLY A 47 -4.41 -6.95 1.67
N LYS A 48 -5.07 -8.09 1.94
CA LYS A 48 -5.23 -8.62 3.32
C LYS A 48 -3.99 -9.41 3.79
N ASP A 49 -3.16 -9.85 2.84
CA ASP A 49 -2.12 -10.84 3.08
C ASP A 49 -0.87 -10.43 2.29
N ASP A 50 -0.10 -9.53 2.88
CA ASP A 50 1.01 -8.82 2.26
C ASP A 50 2.33 -9.03 3.03
N LYS A 51 2.42 -10.13 3.79
CA LYS A 51 3.65 -10.61 4.45
C LYS A 51 4.82 -10.88 3.50
N TYR A 52 4.61 -10.82 2.18
CA TYR A 52 5.68 -11.05 1.21
C TYR A 52 6.81 -10.04 1.42
N MET A 53 7.92 -10.55 1.96
CA MET A 53 9.08 -9.78 2.43
C MET A 53 8.77 -8.68 3.46
N ARG A 54 7.62 -8.75 4.14
CA ARG A 54 7.12 -7.70 5.06
C ARG A 54 7.22 -6.31 4.43
N ARG A 55 6.96 -6.23 3.11
CA ARG A 55 7.24 -5.02 2.34
C ARG A 55 6.34 -3.86 2.76
N ASN A 56 5.09 -4.16 3.09
CA ASN A 56 4.15 -3.21 3.68
C ASN A 56 4.73 -2.54 4.93
N GLU A 57 5.27 -3.31 5.88
CA GLU A 57 5.90 -2.80 7.10
C GLU A 57 7.12 -1.94 6.78
N ALA A 58 7.96 -2.36 5.84
CA ALA A 58 9.12 -1.58 5.41
C ALA A 58 8.72 -0.21 4.80
N VAL A 59 7.65 -0.18 4.00
CA VAL A 59 7.11 1.08 3.46
C VAL A 59 6.47 1.93 4.56
N LEU A 60 5.76 1.30 5.50
CA LEU A 60 5.18 2.00 6.64
C LEU A 60 6.26 2.66 7.53
N ASN A 61 7.40 1.99 7.72
CA ASN A 61 8.59 2.51 8.41
C ASN A 61 9.32 3.59 7.60
N LEU A 62 9.21 3.58 6.28
CA LEU A 62 9.70 4.67 5.43
C LEU A 62 8.82 5.93 5.59
N LEU A 63 7.52 5.74 5.85
CA LEU A 63 6.50 6.78 5.89
C LEU A 63 6.11 7.23 7.31
N THR A 64 6.98 7.04 8.30
CA THR A 64 6.68 7.30 9.72
C THR A 64 6.26 8.76 10.00
N SER A 65 6.78 9.72 9.22
CA SER A 65 6.38 11.14 9.31
C SER A 65 4.93 11.39 8.90
N TYR A 66 4.29 10.43 8.22
CA TYR A 66 2.89 10.47 7.81
C TYR A 66 1.99 9.56 8.69
N LYS A 67 2.49 9.08 9.83
CA LYS A 67 1.70 8.31 10.79
C LYS A 67 0.43 9.05 11.18
N GLY A 68 -0.72 8.37 11.13
CA GLY A 68 -2.04 8.96 11.36
C GLY A 68 -2.61 9.79 10.20
N LYS A 69 -1.87 9.95 9.10
CA LYS A 69 -2.33 10.64 7.86
C LYS A 69 -2.54 9.69 6.69
N ILE A 70 -2.27 8.40 6.90
CA ILE A 70 -2.45 7.34 5.93
C ILE A 70 -3.82 6.70 6.20
N LYS A 71 -4.62 6.52 5.15
CA LYS A 71 -5.96 5.94 5.24
C LYS A 71 -6.05 4.62 4.47
N CYS A 72 -7.05 3.82 4.81
CA CYS A 72 -7.46 2.66 4.02
C CYS A 72 -8.98 2.64 3.91
N PHE A 73 -9.51 1.75 3.08
CA PHE A 73 -10.95 1.54 3.03
C PHE A 73 -11.44 0.76 4.24
N THR A 74 -12.73 0.87 4.55
CA THR A 74 -13.39 0.04 5.55
C THR A 74 -14.63 -0.64 4.99
N ASP A 75 -14.99 -1.79 5.55
CA ASP A 75 -16.28 -2.42 5.30
C ASP A 75 -17.37 -1.86 6.25
N SER A 76 -18.61 -2.33 6.06
CA SER A 76 -19.74 -1.96 6.90
C SER A 76 -19.62 -2.39 8.37
N ARG A 77 -18.64 -3.23 8.70
CA ARG A 77 -18.35 -3.71 10.07
C ARG A 77 -17.18 -2.96 10.71
N GLY A 78 -16.58 -1.98 10.02
CA GLY A 78 -15.45 -1.20 10.53
C GLY A 78 -14.09 -1.88 10.37
N TRP A 79 -14.00 -3.02 9.67
CA TRP A 79 -12.71 -3.67 9.43
C TRP A 79 -11.90 -2.91 8.39
N GLN A 80 -10.60 -2.80 8.63
CA GLN A 80 -9.66 -2.22 7.67
C GLN A 80 -9.54 -3.11 6.43
N LEU A 81 -9.69 -2.48 5.27
CA LEU A 81 -9.56 -3.06 3.95
C LEU A 81 -8.53 -2.24 3.16
N PRO A 82 -7.23 -2.49 3.35
CA PRO A 82 -6.19 -1.91 2.50
C PRO A 82 -6.26 -2.60 1.12
N ARG A 83 -7.33 -2.43 0.35
CA ARG A 83 -7.56 -3.09 -0.94
C ARG A 83 -7.92 -2.05 -1.99
N HIS A 84 -7.61 -2.36 -3.25
CA HIS A 84 -8.01 -1.53 -4.37
C HIS A 84 -9.56 -1.37 -4.43
N PRO A 85 -10.09 -0.16 -4.71
CA PRO A 85 -11.53 0.13 -4.75
C PRO A 85 -12.34 -0.84 -5.61
N ARG A 86 -11.78 -1.28 -6.74
CA ARG A 86 -12.39 -2.28 -7.64
C ARG A 86 -12.83 -3.58 -6.94
N ARG A 87 -12.22 -3.93 -5.80
CA ARG A 87 -12.57 -5.14 -5.03
C ARG A 87 -13.52 -4.87 -3.86
N LEU A 88 -13.99 -3.63 -3.69
CA LEU A 88 -14.90 -3.23 -2.63
C LEU A 88 -16.34 -3.28 -3.13
N LYS A 89 -17.27 -3.62 -2.23
CA LYS A 89 -18.71 -3.47 -2.48
C LYS A 89 -19.08 -1.98 -2.48
N LYS A 90 -20.26 -1.64 -3.00
CA LYS A 90 -20.80 -0.27 -2.90
C LYS A 90 -20.85 0.13 -1.40
N ASP A 91 -20.56 1.41 -1.12
CA ASP A 91 -20.56 2.04 0.21
C ASP A 91 -19.32 1.82 1.11
N PHE A 92 -18.12 1.89 0.54
CA PHE A 92 -16.89 1.98 1.34
C PHE A 92 -16.64 3.41 1.85
N LYS A 93 -16.08 3.51 3.05
CA LYS A 93 -15.56 4.77 3.63
C LYS A 93 -14.05 4.67 3.84
N PHE A 94 -13.42 5.80 4.11
CA PHE A 94 -12.02 5.84 4.54
C PHE A 94 -11.93 5.89 6.07
N ILE A 95 -11.01 5.12 6.62
CA ILE A 95 -10.59 5.20 8.02
C ILE A 95 -9.08 5.37 8.09
N ASP A 96 -8.59 5.89 9.21
CA ASP A 96 -7.15 5.95 9.45
C ASP A 96 -6.58 4.53 9.50
N TYR A 97 -5.48 4.32 8.81
CA TYR A 97 -4.82 3.03 8.75
C TYR A 97 -3.96 2.85 10.00
N SER A 98 -4.26 1.82 10.79
CA SER A 98 -3.49 1.47 11.97
C SER A 98 -2.50 0.35 11.64
N TYR A 99 -1.22 0.58 11.97
CA TYR A 99 -0.17 -0.43 11.98
C TYR A 99 -0.60 -1.60 12.87
N GLN A 100 -0.72 -2.81 12.33
CA GLN A 100 -0.87 -4.03 13.12
C GLN A 100 0.51 -4.59 13.48
#